data_AF-A0A0F4QV95-F1
#
_entry.id   AF-A0A0F4QV95-F1
#
_cell.length_a   1.000
_cell.length_b   1.000
_cell.length_c   1.000
_cell.angle_alpha   90.00
_cell.angle_beta   90.00
_cell.angle_gamma   90.00
#
_symmetry.space_group_name_H-M   'P 1'
#
loop_
_entity.id
_entity.type
_entity.pdbx_description
1 polymer ?
#
loop_
_entity_poly.entity_id
_entity_poly.type
_entity_poly.pdbx_seq_one_letter_code
_entity_poly.pdbx_strand_id
1 'polypeptide(L)'
;MLLDYQEIGSDSVKRELGLVQQVYTQDVFLKGLFLGARLPEDLEGFRVFKDPINLDMRIQTPDYCYDEPEKWDFQHFTSILEWNEGDPSLYFRFYDNYDDVLAIQKEYKKILYGFADDFYEPIVNRIQKFRTNDQDDAMKKKYSLTSTNLEYIYADLIPNIVLDHFVRIVDIVIFGGLERSPICKRLLDCYRLGGMPGGWVGPLPEDGGTPEQCMELYHLGE
;
A
#
# COMPACT_ATOMS: atom_id res chain seq x y z
N MET A 1 8.83 -15.90 4.50
CA MET A 1 9.58 -14.63 4.36
C MET A 1 10.00 -14.51 2.90
N LEU A 2 9.97 -13.32 2.29
CA LEU A 2 10.24 -13.13 0.85
C LEU A 2 11.52 -13.83 0.36
N LEU A 3 12.60 -13.76 1.15
CA LEU A 3 13.90 -14.33 0.77
C LEU A 3 13.98 -15.86 0.92
N ASP A 4 12.97 -16.50 1.50
CA ASP A 4 12.98 -17.94 1.81
C ASP A 4 12.20 -18.78 0.78
N TYR A 5 11.46 -18.15 -0.14
CA TYR A 5 10.65 -18.86 -1.15
C TYR A 5 11.49 -19.64 -2.16
N GLN A 6 12.65 -19.09 -2.53
CA GLN A 6 13.59 -19.70 -3.48
C GLN A 6 14.97 -19.05 -3.39
N GLU A 7 15.96 -19.67 -4.03
CA GLU A 7 17.24 -19.03 -4.30
C GLU A 7 17.05 -17.89 -5.31
N ILE A 8 17.67 -16.73 -5.00
CA ILE A 8 17.63 -15.53 -5.83
C ILE A 8 19.05 -15.28 -6.35
N GLY A 9 19.24 -15.45 -7.66
CA GLY A 9 20.54 -15.25 -8.31
C GLY A 9 20.92 -13.79 -8.54
N SER A 10 19.94 -12.89 -8.58
CA SER A 10 20.16 -11.45 -8.77
C SER A 10 20.38 -10.72 -7.45
N ASP A 11 21.58 -10.15 -7.26
CA ASP A 11 21.92 -9.38 -6.06
C ASP A 11 21.04 -8.14 -5.87
N SER A 12 20.63 -7.48 -6.96
CA SER A 12 19.75 -6.30 -6.89
C SER A 12 18.36 -6.69 -6.41
N VAL A 13 17.76 -7.72 -7.00
CA VAL A 13 16.44 -8.24 -6.62
C VAL A 13 16.47 -8.71 -5.16
N LYS A 14 17.51 -9.46 -4.79
CA LYS A 14 17.67 -9.94 -3.40
C LYS A 14 17.74 -8.79 -2.40
N ARG A 15 18.50 -7.74 -2.71
CA ARG A 15 18.61 -6.56 -1.84
C ARG A 15 17.26 -5.85 -1.70
N GLU A 16 16.55 -5.61 -2.79
CA GLU A 16 15.29 -4.88 -2.77
C GLU A 16 14.15 -5.69 -2.13
N LEU A 17 14.03 -6.98 -2.40
CA LEU A 17 13.11 -7.86 -1.67
C LEU A 17 13.43 -7.89 -0.17
N GLY A 18 14.72 -7.78 0.19
CA GLY A 18 15.16 -7.62 1.57
C GLY A 18 14.64 -6.32 2.22
N LEU A 19 14.61 -5.20 1.48
CA LEU A 19 14.02 -3.94 1.95
C LEU A 19 12.51 -4.07 2.15
N VAL A 20 11.80 -4.65 1.19
CA VAL A 20 10.34 -4.90 1.29
C VAL A 20 10.04 -5.78 2.51
N GLN A 21 10.80 -6.85 2.69
CA GLN A 21 10.69 -7.74 3.85
C GLN A 21 10.95 -7.01 5.17
N GLN A 22 11.96 -6.15 5.20
CA GLN A 22 12.27 -5.38 6.39
C GLN A 22 11.09 -4.49 6.79
N VAL A 23 10.39 -3.87 5.84
CA VAL A 23 9.24 -3.00 6.14
C VAL A 23 8.11 -3.77 6.83
N TYR A 24 7.62 -4.86 6.24
CA TYR A 24 6.46 -5.57 6.84
C TYR A 24 6.80 -6.37 8.11
N THR A 25 8.09 -6.56 8.41
CA THR A 25 8.53 -7.23 9.64
C THR A 25 8.86 -6.28 10.80
N GLN A 26 8.99 -4.97 10.54
CA GLN A 26 9.23 -3.97 11.59
C GLN A 26 8.04 -3.85 12.55
N ASP A 27 8.32 -3.64 13.83
CA ASP A 27 7.32 -3.45 14.91
C ASP A 27 6.29 -2.34 14.65
N VAL A 28 6.66 -1.33 13.86
CA VAL A 28 5.77 -0.21 13.52
C VAL A 28 4.79 -0.54 12.39
N PHE A 29 5.03 -1.60 11.61
CA PHE A 29 4.19 -1.97 10.46
C PHE A 29 2.71 -2.09 10.86
N LEU A 30 1.87 -1.28 10.20
CA LEU A 30 0.41 -1.11 10.42
C LEU A 30 -0.01 -0.57 11.80
N LYS A 31 0.94 -0.30 12.70
CA LYS A 31 0.63 0.20 14.05
C LYS A 31 -0.01 1.58 14.01
N GLY A 32 0.33 2.40 13.01
CA GLY A 32 -0.20 3.73 12.78
C GLY A 32 -1.68 3.77 12.42
N LEU A 33 -2.28 2.63 12.08
CA LEU A 33 -3.69 2.52 11.72
C LEU A 33 -4.63 2.47 12.92
N PHE A 34 -4.10 2.57 14.14
CA PHE A 34 -4.85 2.47 15.40
C PHE A 34 -4.74 3.76 16.22
N LEU A 35 -5.77 4.09 16.99
CA LEU A 35 -5.75 5.29 17.84
C LEU A 35 -4.71 5.17 18.94
N GLY A 36 -4.08 6.28 19.30
CA GLY A 36 -3.02 6.31 20.30
C GLY A 36 -1.68 5.75 19.80
N ALA A 37 -1.56 5.40 18.52
CA ALA A 37 -0.26 5.26 17.89
C ALA A 37 0.50 6.59 17.96
N ARG A 38 1.83 6.52 18.05
CA ARG A 38 2.69 7.71 17.97
C ARG A 38 2.92 8.02 16.51
N LEU A 39 2.60 9.25 16.09
CA LEU A 39 2.96 9.72 14.75
C LEU A 39 4.49 9.87 14.65
N PRO A 40 5.14 9.43 13.55
CA PRO A 40 6.56 9.69 13.32
C PRO A 40 6.89 11.18 13.36
N GLU A 41 8.05 11.54 13.93
CA GLU A 41 8.50 12.94 14.04
C GLU A 41 8.86 13.53 12.67
N ASP A 42 9.47 12.71 11.81
CA ASP A 42 9.72 13.04 10.42
C ASP A 42 8.71 12.30 9.54
N LEU A 43 7.84 13.09 8.89
CA LEU A 43 6.84 12.60 7.95
C LEU A 43 7.34 12.61 6.51
N GLU A 44 8.58 13.04 6.25
CA GLU A 44 9.20 12.95 4.92
C GLU A 44 8.33 13.54 3.82
N GLY A 45 7.67 14.67 4.12
CA GLY A 45 6.79 15.39 3.21
C GLY A 45 5.35 14.84 3.10
N PHE A 46 5.01 13.74 3.77
CA PHE A 46 3.64 13.23 3.77
C PHE A 46 2.67 14.20 4.45
N ARG A 47 1.54 14.45 3.77
CA ARG A 47 0.33 14.94 4.43
C ARG A 47 -0.37 13.77 5.11
N VAL A 48 -0.92 14.01 6.29
CA VAL A 48 -1.56 12.95 7.08
C VAL A 48 -3.07 12.98 6.91
N PHE A 49 -3.62 11.87 6.47
CA PHE A 49 -5.05 11.59 6.40
C PHE A 49 -5.49 10.78 7.63
N LYS A 50 -6.57 11.20 8.32
CA LYS A 50 -7.01 10.60 9.60
C LYS A 50 -8.49 10.22 9.64
N ASP A 51 -9.10 9.96 8.49
CA ASP A 51 -10.54 9.69 8.39
C ASP A 51 -10.81 8.23 7.96
N PRO A 52 -11.12 7.34 8.90
CA PRO A 52 -11.44 5.94 8.60
C PRO A 52 -12.75 5.76 7.83
N ILE A 53 -13.67 6.73 7.87
CA ILE A 53 -14.99 6.62 7.22
C ILE A 53 -14.83 6.66 5.71
N ASN A 54 -13.98 7.58 5.25
CA ASN A 54 -13.75 7.82 3.84
C ASN A 54 -12.57 6.99 3.29
N LEU A 55 -11.98 6.10 4.10
CA LEU A 55 -10.81 5.31 3.71
C LEU A 55 -11.08 4.46 2.48
N ASP A 56 -12.23 3.77 2.45
CA ASP A 56 -12.64 2.95 1.31
C ASP A 56 -12.76 3.81 0.04
N MET A 57 -13.52 4.90 0.10
CA MET A 57 -13.65 5.83 -1.02
C MET A 57 -12.33 6.46 -1.45
N ARG A 58 -11.36 6.59 -0.54
CA ARG A 58 -10.02 7.14 -0.80
C ARG A 58 -8.98 6.11 -1.22
N ILE A 59 -9.34 4.85 -1.35
CA ILE A 59 -8.42 3.83 -1.87
C ILE A 59 -9.06 3.06 -3.01
N GLN A 60 -10.38 2.89 -2.97
CA GLN A 60 -11.25 2.33 -3.99
C GLN A 60 -12.33 3.37 -4.32
N THR A 61 -12.09 4.24 -5.31
CA THR A 61 -13.11 5.18 -5.77
C THR A 61 -13.76 4.63 -7.03
N PRO A 62 -15.09 4.49 -7.06
CA PRO A 62 -15.83 4.26 -8.29
C PRO A 62 -15.75 5.51 -9.20
N ASP A 63 -15.81 5.32 -10.51
CA ASP A 63 -15.56 6.35 -11.54
C ASP A 63 -16.33 7.69 -11.37
N TYR A 64 -17.45 7.70 -10.63
CA TYR A 64 -18.29 8.89 -10.46
C TYR A 64 -17.64 10.04 -9.66
N CYS A 65 -16.58 9.79 -8.89
CA CYS A 65 -15.89 10.87 -8.17
C CYS A 65 -15.01 11.74 -9.08
N TYR A 66 -14.64 11.25 -10.28
CA TYR A 66 -14.01 12.08 -11.31
C TYR A 66 -15.00 13.10 -11.90
N ASP A 67 -16.29 12.78 -11.89
CA ASP A 67 -17.35 13.60 -12.48
C ASP A 67 -17.88 14.70 -11.54
N GLU A 68 -17.57 14.63 -10.23
CA GLU A 68 -18.06 15.59 -9.22
C GLU A 68 -16.96 16.16 -8.31
N PRO A 69 -15.85 16.72 -8.85
CA PRO A 69 -14.71 17.19 -8.07
C PRO A 69 -15.04 18.33 -7.10
N GLU A 70 -16.10 19.11 -7.37
CA GLU A 70 -16.51 20.24 -6.53
C GLU A 70 -17.15 19.83 -5.19
N LYS A 71 -17.56 18.56 -5.04
CA LYS A 71 -18.14 18.04 -3.79
C LYS A 71 -17.08 17.64 -2.77
N TRP A 72 -15.81 17.65 -3.16
CA TRP A 72 -14.71 17.11 -2.38
C TRP A 72 -13.61 18.17 -2.28
N ASP A 73 -13.06 18.36 -1.07
CA ASP A 73 -11.93 19.28 -0.86
C ASP A 73 -10.62 18.79 -1.55
N PHE A 74 -10.68 17.69 -2.28
CA PHE A 74 -9.56 17.01 -2.92
C PHE A 74 -10.02 16.26 -4.18
N GLN A 75 -9.18 16.26 -5.22
CA GLN A 75 -9.33 15.36 -6.37
C GLN A 75 -8.54 14.09 -6.10
N HIS A 76 -9.21 12.96 -6.18
CA HIS A 76 -8.68 11.65 -5.82
C HIS A 76 -8.50 10.77 -7.05
N PHE A 77 -7.33 10.16 -7.20
CA PHE A 77 -6.98 9.37 -8.39
C PHE A 77 -6.53 7.96 -7.98
N THR A 78 -7.49 7.08 -7.65
CA THR A 78 -7.22 5.67 -7.35
C THR A 78 -6.54 4.94 -8.48
N SER A 79 -6.87 5.30 -9.71
CA SER A 79 -6.23 4.77 -10.91
C SER A 79 -4.74 5.11 -10.99
N ILE A 80 -4.20 6.03 -10.20
CA ILE A 80 -2.74 6.19 -10.12
C ILE A 80 -2.15 5.07 -9.26
N LEU A 81 -2.81 4.72 -8.16
CA LEU A 81 -2.38 3.62 -7.30
C LEU A 81 -2.70 2.25 -7.91
N GLU A 82 -3.75 2.17 -8.74
CA GLU A 82 -4.29 0.96 -9.37
C GLU A 82 -3.88 0.75 -10.83
N TRP A 83 -3.77 1.80 -11.64
CA TRP A 83 -3.65 1.74 -13.11
C TRP A 83 -2.40 2.43 -13.69
N ASN A 84 -1.57 3.12 -12.91
CA ASN A 84 -0.29 3.66 -13.42
C ASN A 84 0.91 3.21 -12.56
N GLU A 85 1.94 2.73 -13.27
CA GLU A 85 3.23 2.19 -12.78
C GLU A 85 3.21 0.87 -11.99
N GLY A 86 2.05 0.27 -11.69
CA GLY A 86 1.93 -1.00 -10.94
C GLY A 86 1.09 -2.11 -11.59
N ASP A 87 0.48 -1.87 -12.76
CA ASP A 87 -0.28 -2.90 -13.48
C ASP A 87 0.69 -3.92 -14.13
N PRO A 88 0.53 -5.23 -13.88
CA PRO A 88 1.25 -6.30 -14.59
C PRO A 88 1.18 -6.19 -16.13
N SER A 89 0.15 -5.57 -16.68
CA SER A 89 0.05 -5.26 -18.11
C SER A 89 0.99 -4.13 -18.58
N LEU A 90 1.74 -3.50 -17.66
CA LEU A 90 2.78 -2.51 -17.94
C LEU A 90 4.19 -3.11 -17.96
N TYR A 91 4.39 -4.41 -17.70
CA TYR A 91 5.70 -5.05 -17.93
C TYR A 91 6.20 -4.84 -19.37
N PHE A 92 5.28 -4.72 -20.32
CA PHE A 92 5.55 -4.38 -21.72
C PHE A 92 6.15 -2.98 -21.94
N ARG A 93 6.11 -2.08 -20.95
CA ARG A 93 6.84 -0.80 -20.99
C ARG A 93 8.30 -0.94 -20.56
N PHE A 94 8.61 -1.96 -19.76
CA PHE A 94 9.98 -2.22 -19.27
C PHE A 94 10.73 -3.24 -20.12
N TYR A 95 10.00 -4.08 -20.85
CA TYR A 95 10.52 -5.12 -21.70
C TYR A 95 10.01 -4.94 -23.13
N ASP A 96 10.93 -4.91 -24.08
CA ASP A 96 10.61 -4.85 -25.50
C ASP A 96 9.98 -6.17 -26.02
N ASN A 97 10.12 -7.27 -25.26
CA ASN A 97 9.66 -8.60 -25.64
C ASN A 97 8.88 -9.30 -24.51
N TYR A 98 7.73 -9.87 -24.86
CA TYR A 98 6.91 -10.68 -23.96
C TYR A 98 7.63 -11.93 -23.43
N ASP A 99 8.50 -12.54 -24.24
CA ASP A 99 9.24 -13.75 -23.83
C ASP A 99 10.16 -13.47 -22.63
N ASP A 100 10.70 -12.25 -22.51
CA ASP A 100 11.54 -11.85 -21.37
C ASP A 100 10.72 -11.77 -20.08
N VAL A 101 9.49 -11.24 -20.17
CA VAL A 101 8.55 -11.20 -19.04
C VAL A 101 8.20 -12.62 -18.59
N LEU A 102 7.90 -13.52 -19.52
CA LEU A 102 7.60 -14.91 -19.22
C LEU A 102 8.81 -15.64 -18.60
N ALA A 103 10.02 -15.36 -19.08
CA ALA A 103 11.25 -15.93 -18.53
C ALA A 103 11.44 -15.51 -17.06
N ILE A 104 11.26 -14.23 -16.74
CA ILE A 104 11.36 -13.71 -15.38
C ILE A 104 10.25 -14.26 -14.49
N GLN A 105 8.99 -14.28 -14.97
CA GLN A 105 7.88 -14.90 -14.24
C GLN A 105 8.17 -16.37 -13.88
N LYS A 106 8.76 -17.12 -14.82
CA LYS A 106 9.15 -18.50 -14.58
C LYS A 106 10.32 -18.61 -13.59
N GLU A 107 11.30 -17.72 -13.68
CA GLU A 107 12.45 -17.67 -12.78
C GLU A 107 12.01 -17.39 -11.34
N TYR A 108 11.13 -16.41 -11.12
CA TYR A 108 10.71 -15.95 -9.79
C TYR A 108 9.34 -16.51 -9.34
N LYS A 109 8.85 -17.56 -10.00
CA LYS A 109 7.52 -18.12 -9.81
C LYS A 109 7.16 -18.36 -8.33
N LYS A 110 8.08 -18.92 -7.54
CA LYS A 110 7.78 -19.28 -6.14
C LYS A 110 7.61 -18.05 -5.27
N ILE A 111 8.37 -16.98 -5.53
CA ILE A 111 8.20 -15.71 -4.82
C ILE A 111 6.87 -15.07 -5.22
N LEU A 112 6.62 -14.91 -6.52
CA LEU A 112 5.43 -14.20 -7.03
C LEU A 112 4.13 -14.82 -6.50
N TYR A 113 3.96 -16.13 -6.67
CA TYR A 113 2.73 -16.81 -6.25
C TYR A 113 2.73 -17.16 -4.76
N GLY A 114 3.86 -17.67 -4.24
CA GLY A 114 3.92 -18.08 -2.83
C GLY A 114 3.77 -16.91 -1.86
N PHE A 115 4.34 -15.75 -2.19
CA PHE A 115 4.15 -14.55 -1.38
C PHE A 115 2.70 -14.08 -1.39
N ALA A 116 2.06 -14.02 -2.57
CA ALA A 116 0.65 -13.62 -2.67
C ALA A 116 -0.27 -14.55 -1.87
N ASP A 117 0.00 -15.86 -1.88
CA ASP A 117 -0.78 -16.86 -1.16
C ASP A 117 -0.58 -16.75 0.38
N ASP A 118 0.65 -16.54 0.84
CA ASP A 118 0.97 -16.60 2.26
C ASP A 118 0.89 -15.25 2.99
N PHE A 119 0.98 -14.11 2.29
CA PHE A 119 1.18 -12.81 2.94
C PHE A 119 -0.08 -12.24 3.61
N TYR A 120 -1.26 -12.72 3.24
CA TYR A 120 -2.52 -12.27 3.84
C TYR A 120 -2.60 -12.57 5.35
N GLU A 121 -2.23 -13.77 5.76
CA GLU A 121 -2.30 -14.19 7.16
C GLU A 121 -1.44 -13.31 8.10
N PRO A 122 -0.16 -13.00 7.79
CA PRO A 122 0.64 -12.04 8.54
C PRO A 122 -0.04 -10.68 8.73
N ILE A 123 -0.73 -10.15 7.72
CA ILE A 123 -1.43 -8.86 7.80
C ILE A 123 -2.58 -8.95 8.82
N VAL A 124 -3.42 -9.98 8.70
CA VAL A 124 -4.56 -10.21 9.60
C VAL A 124 -4.08 -10.40 11.03
N ASN A 125 -3.06 -11.23 11.25
CA ASN A 125 -2.47 -11.47 12.57
C ASN A 125 -1.91 -10.17 13.18
N ARG A 126 -1.32 -9.30 12.36
CA ARG A 126 -0.80 -7.99 12.80
C ARG A 126 -1.91 -7.06 13.24
N ILE A 127 -2.99 -6.96 12.46
CA ILE A 127 -4.16 -6.14 12.78
C ILE A 127 -4.82 -6.64 14.07
N GLN A 128 -5.05 -7.95 14.19
CA GLN A 128 -5.63 -8.54 15.40
C GLN A 128 -4.79 -8.30 16.65
N LYS A 129 -3.46 -8.27 16.52
CA LYS A 129 -2.55 -7.96 17.64
C LYS A 129 -2.74 -6.54 18.18
N PHE A 130 -3.02 -5.58 17.30
CA PHE A 130 -3.16 -4.16 17.69
C PHE A 130 -4.60 -3.75 17.97
N ARG A 131 -5.58 -4.43 17.38
CA ARG A 131 -7.01 -4.19 17.59
C ARG A 131 -7.45 -4.71 18.96
N THR A 132 -7.94 -3.82 19.80
CA THR A 132 -8.52 -4.17 21.11
C THR A 132 -9.94 -3.63 21.21
N ASN A 133 -10.74 -4.16 22.15
CA ASN A 133 -12.10 -3.66 22.38
C ASN A 133 -12.12 -2.16 22.76
N ASP A 134 -11.13 -1.72 23.55
CA ASP A 134 -11.00 -0.30 23.93
C ASP A 134 -10.72 0.59 22.70
N GLN A 135 -9.91 0.10 21.75
CA GLN A 135 -9.64 0.78 20.49
C GLN A 135 -10.90 0.87 19.63
N ASP A 136 -11.64 -0.24 19.51
CA ASP A 136 -12.89 -0.28 18.77
C ASP A 136 -13.91 0.71 19.37
N ASP A 137 -14.06 0.76 20.69
CA ASP A 137 -14.98 1.69 21.34
C ASP A 137 -14.54 3.16 21.21
N ALA A 138 -13.23 3.42 21.27
CA ALA A 138 -12.68 4.74 20.99
C ALA A 138 -12.94 5.18 19.53
N MET A 139 -12.78 4.27 18.57
CA MET A 139 -13.06 4.52 17.15
C MET A 139 -14.55 4.79 16.92
N LYS A 140 -15.46 3.96 17.46
CA LYS A 140 -16.92 4.17 17.39
C LYS A 140 -17.30 5.54 17.93
N LYS A 141 -16.71 5.96 19.05
CA LYS A 141 -17.00 7.26 19.67
C LYS A 141 -16.42 8.44 18.88
N LYS A 142 -15.16 8.36 18.44
CA LYS A 142 -14.45 9.46 17.76
C LYS A 142 -15.01 9.73 16.36
N TYR A 143 -15.38 8.67 15.64
CA TYR A 143 -15.79 8.74 14.24
C TYR A 143 -17.24 8.33 13.99
N SER A 144 -18.04 8.12 15.04
CA SER A 144 -19.45 7.69 14.94
C SER A 144 -19.65 6.39 14.14
N LEU A 145 -18.66 5.48 14.18
CA LEU A 145 -18.68 4.21 13.46
C LEU A 145 -19.53 3.16 14.19
N THR A 146 -20.10 2.22 13.44
CA THR A 146 -20.74 1.02 13.99
C THR A 146 -19.74 -0.14 14.11
N SER A 147 -20.08 -1.17 14.89
CA SER A 147 -19.27 -2.40 14.92
C SER A 147 -19.13 -3.05 13.53
N THR A 148 -20.18 -2.97 12.70
CA THR A 148 -20.14 -3.48 11.31
C THR A 148 -19.15 -2.69 10.47
N ASN A 149 -19.08 -1.36 10.61
CA ASN A 149 -18.09 -0.55 9.89
C ASN A 149 -16.66 -0.93 10.31
N LEU A 150 -16.41 -1.09 11.61
CA LEU A 150 -15.07 -1.47 12.08
C LEU A 150 -14.67 -2.87 11.63
N GLU A 151 -15.61 -3.82 11.63
CA GLU A 151 -15.34 -5.16 11.14
C GLU A 151 -14.97 -5.14 9.66
N TYR A 152 -15.76 -4.43 8.84
CA TYR A 152 -15.44 -4.23 7.43
C TYR A 152 -14.06 -3.59 7.23
N ILE A 153 -13.75 -2.51 7.96
CA ILE A 153 -12.48 -1.78 7.82
C ILE A 153 -11.28 -2.69 8.16
N TYR A 154 -11.33 -3.39 9.30
CA TYR A 154 -10.17 -4.12 9.82
C TYR A 154 -10.07 -5.58 9.37
N ALA A 155 -11.19 -6.23 9.03
CA ALA A 155 -11.20 -7.62 8.60
C ALA A 155 -11.17 -7.77 7.07
N ASP A 156 -11.71 -6.79 6.32
CA ASP A 156 -11.83 -6.88 4.87
C ASP A 156 -11.01 -5.79 4.17
N LEU A 157 -11.30 -4.51 4.41
CA LEU A 157 -10.77 -3.41 3.61
C LEU A 157 -9.24 -3.27 3.72
N ILE A 158 -8.72 -3.04 4.93
CA ILE A 158 -7.29 -2.81 5.15
C ILE A 158 -6.46 -4.04 4.73
N PRO A 159 -6.78 -5.28 5.15
CA PRO A 159 -6.01 -6.46 4.75
C PRO A 159 -5.88 -6.62 3.23
N ASN A 160 -6.98 -6.45 2.49
CA ASN A 160 -6.98 -6.61 1.04
C ASN A 160 -6.14 -5.54 0.33
N ILE A 161 -6.25 -4.28 0.76
CA ILE A 161 -5.44 -3.17 0.21
C ILE A 161 -3.95 -3.41 0.48
N VAL A 162 -3.59 -3.80 1.70
CA VAL A 162 -2.20 -4.05 2.06
C VAL A 162 -1.64 -5.21 1.25
N LEU A 163 -2.40 -6.30 1.07
CA LEU A 163 -1.99 -7.42 0.23
C LEU A 163 -1.71 -6.97 -1.20
N ASP A 164 -2.66 -6.28 -1.83
CA ASP A 164 -2.55 -5.82 -3.22
C ASP A 164 -1.33 -4.91 -3.43
N HIS A 165 -1.10 -3.94 -2.54
CA HIS A 165 0.08 -3.08 -2.63
C HIS A 165 1.39 -3.86 -2.50
N PHE A 166 1.50 -4.81 -1.57
CA PHE A 166 2.73 -5.57 -1.39
C PHE A 166 2.98 -6.55 -2.53
N VAL A 167 1.93 -7.15 -3.11
CA VAL A 167 2.06 -7.96 -4.33
C VAL A 167 2.62 -7.10 -5.47
N ARG A 168 2.05 -5.90 -5.71
CA ARG A 168 2.55 -4.97 -6.74
C ARG A 168 3.99 -4.52 -6.48
N ILE A 169 4.34 -4.22 -5.23
CA ILE A 169 5.71 -3.84 -4.86
C ILE A 169 6.70 -4.98 -5.16
N VAL A 170 6.36 -6.23 -4.82
CA VAL A 170 7.20 -7.41 -5.09
C VAL A 170 7.34 -7.65 -6.59
N ASP A 171 6.24 -7.52 -7.33
CA ASP A 171 6.22 -7.56 -8.79
C ASP A 171 7.20 -6.54 -9.38
N ILE A 172 7.09 -5.26 -9.01
CA ILE A 172 8.00 -4.21 -9.49
C ILE A 172 9.45 -4.53 -9.18
N VAL A 173 9.77 -5.00 -7.98
CA VAL A 173 11.13 -5.39 -7.61
C VAL A 173 11.67 -6.48 -8.55
N ILE A 174 10.86 -7.49 -8.86
CA ILE A 174 11.26 -8.61 -9.73
C ILE A 174 11.41 -8.17 -11.20
N PHE A 175 10.50 -7.34 -11.69
CA PHE A 175 10.46 -6.97 -13.12
C PHE A 175 11.25 -5.72 -13.46
N GLY A 176 11.67 -4.88 -12.51
CA GLY A 176 12.36 -3.63 -12.89
C GLY A 176 13.12 -2.93 -11.78
N GLY A 177 12.87 -3.29 -10.54
CA GLY A 177 13.36 -2.59 -9.35
C GLY A 177 12.50 -1.38 -8.98
N LEU A 178 12.52 -1.02 -7.69
CA LEU A 178 11.72 0.08 -7.13
C LEU A 178 12.03 1.44 -7.74
N GLU A 179 13.25 1.67 -8.21
CA GLU A 179 13.64 2.95 -8.85
C GLU A 179 12.86 3.22 -10.15
N ARG A 180 12.23 2.19 -10.74
CA ARG A 180 11.37 2.34 -11.92
C ARG A 180 9.89 2.62 -11.59
N SER A 181 9.53 2.62 -10.31
CA SER A 181 8.18 2.97 -9.85
C SER A 181 8.28 3.84 -8.60
N PRO A 182 8.44 5.17 -8.78
CA PRO A 182 8.34 6.15 -7.71
C PRO A 182 7.07 5.98 -6.86
N ILE A 183 5.95 5.57 -7.47
CA ILE A 183 4.71 5.26 -6.76
C ILE A 183 4.91 4.09 -5.79
N CYS A 184 5.41 2.93 -6.23
CA CYS A 184 5.63 1.77 -5.35
C CYS A 184 6.66 2.05 -4.26
N LYS A 185 7.68 2.85 -4.56
CA LYS A 185 8.64 3.33 -3.55
C LYS A 185 7.93 4.16 -2.47
N ARG A 186 7.07 5.09 -2.87
CA ARG A 186 6.32 5.93 -1.93
C ARG A 186 5.25 5.17 -1.15
N LEU A 187 4.61 4.17 -1.77
CA LEU A 187 3.73 3.22 -1.07
C LEU A 187 4.47 2.51 0.05
N LEU A 188 5.68 1.99 -0.24
CA LEU A 188 6.51 1.29 0.74
C LEU A 188 6.92 2.22 1.90
N ASP A 189 7.18 3.49 1.63
CA ASP A 189 7.47 4.50 2.67
C ASP A 189 6.29 4.72 3.62
N CYS A 190 5.04 4.73 3.12
CA CYS A 190 3.86 4.81 4.00
C CYS A 190 3.84 3.67 5.03
N TYR A 191 4.14 2.45 4.57
CA TYR A 191 4.18 1.27 5.44
C TYR A 191 5.36 1.25 6.40
N ARG A 192 6.52 1.77 5.97
CA ARG A 192 7.70 1.96 6.83
C ARG A 192 7.41 2.93 7.97
N LEU A 193 6.62 3.97 7.72
CA LEU A 193 6.15 4.92 8.73
C LEU A 193 5.01 4.36 9.60
N GLY A 194 4.61 3.10 9.39
CA GLY A 194 3.61 2.39 10.17
C GLY A 194 2.17 2.67 9.77
N GLY A 195 1.94 3.54 8.78
CA GLY A 195 0.63 3.77 8.20
C GLY A 195 0.40 2.94 6.93
N MET A 196 -0.41 3.48 6.03
CA MET A 196 -0.65 2.98 4.68
C MET A 196 -0.97 4.19 3.77
N PRO A 197 -0.92 4.09 2.44
CA PRO A 197 -1.34 5.19 1.57
C PRO A 197 -2.80 5.60 1.85
N GLY A 198 -3.03 6.91 1.96
CA GLY A 198 -4.35 7.52 2.18
C GLY A 198 -4.98 8.13 0.93
N GLY A 199 -4.41 7.82 -0.23
CA GLY A 199 -4.84 8.34 -1.53
C GLY A 199 -3.84 9.30 -2.17
N TRP A 200 -4.15 9.73 -3.39
CA TRP A 200 -3.43 10.77 -4.13
C TRP A 200 -4.24 12.07 -4.13
N VAL A 201 -3.62 13.17 -3.72
CA VAL A 201 -4.23 14.49 -3.70
C VAL A 201 -3.31 15.49 -4.40
N GLY A 202 -3.78 16.14 -5.45
CA GLY A 202 -3.01 17.15 -6.18
C GLY A 202 -3.08 16.92 -7.70
N PRO A 203 -2.14 17.50 -8.47
CA PRO A 203 -2.09 17.33 -9.91
C PRO A 203 -1.93 15.85 -10.29
N LEU A 204 -2.46 15.49 -11.45
CA LEU A 204 -2.20 14.21 -12.09
C LEU A 204 -0.71 14.07 -12.48
N PRO A 205 -0.19 12.85 -12.66
CA PRO A 205 1.18 12.62 -13.13
C PRO A 205 1.46 13.31 -14.46
N GLU A 206 0.53 13.29 -15.41
CA GLU A 206 0.61 14.00 -16.69
C GLU A 206 0.66 15.52 -16.56
N ASP A 207 0.14 16.06 -15.46
CA ASP A 207 0.17 17.49 -15.11
C ASP A 207 1.38 17.84 -14.19
N GLY A 208 2.31 16.90 -14.00
CA GLY A 208 3.52 17.09 -13.21
C GLY A 208 3.37 16.78 -11.72
N GLY A 209 2.29 16.13 -11.30
CA GLY A 209 2.14 15.62 -9.94
C GLY A 209 3.14 14.50 -9.64
N THR A 210 3.77 14.55 -8.46
CA THR A 210 4.76 13.54 -8.03
C THR A 210 4.27 12.79 -6.79
N PRO A 211 4.62 11.50 -6.60
CA PRO A 211 4.22 10.74 -5.41
C PRO A 211 4.61 11.41 -4.09
N GLU A 212 5.77 12.06 -4.04
CA GLU A 212 6.28 12.75 -2.87
C GLU A 212 5.38 13.92 -2.43
N GLN A 213 4.78 14.61 -3.39
CA GLN A 213 3.90 15.76 -3.15
C GLN A 213 2.44 15.34 -2.96
N CYS A 214 2.02 14.32 -3.69
CA CYS A 214 0.61 14.02 -3.86
C CYS A 214 0.12 12.83 -3.02
N MET A 215 0.98 11.87 -2.68
CA MET A 215 0.55 10.74 -1.84
C MET A 215 0.37 11.18 -0.38
N GLU A 216 -0.79 10.86 0.18
CA GLU A 216 -1.06 11.07 1.60
C GLU A 216 -0.76 9.80 2.41
N LEU A 217 -0.38 9.99 3.69
CA LEU A 217 -0.20 8.92 4.65
C LEU A 217 -1.47 8.79 5.49
N TYR A 218 -2.19 7.67 5.37
CA TYR A 218 -3.24 7.32 6.33
C TYR A 218 -2.61 6.83 7.64
N HIS A 219 -2.82 7.60 8.71
CA HIS A 219 -2.26 7.32 10.03
C HIS A 219 -3.10 7.98 11.14
N LEU A 220 -3.63 7.18 12.07
CA LEU A 220 -4.52 7.65 13.16
C LEU A 220 -3.78 8.12 14.41
N GLY A 221 -2.46 7.92 14.48
CA GLY A 221 -1.63 8.41 15.58
C GLY A 221 -1.54 9.93 15.69
N GLU A 222 -1.12 10.39 16.87
CA GLU A 222 -0.95 11.81 17.23
C GLU A 222 0.48 12.08 17.71
#